data_AF-T1FFZ1-F1
#
_entry.id   AF-T1FFZ1-F1
#
_cell.length_a   1.000
_cell.length_b   1.000
_cell.length_c   1.000
_cell.angle_alpha   90.00
_cell.angle_beta   90.00
_cell.angle_gamma   90.00
#
_symmetry.space_group_name_H-M   'P 1'
#
loop_
_entity.id
_entity.type
_entity.pdbx_description
1 polymer ?
#
loop_
_entity_poly.entity_id
_entity_poly.type
_entity_poly.pdbx_seq_one_letter_code
_entity_poly.pdbx_strand_id
1 'polypeptide(L)'
;MACKLISIYISLGVAYGGDLTEVCNSNHFEGRCLDDEVIIIETAQYGRLQIGSDDGRCMTETLGYINCVNDVTTIAETHCSGKRKCSVRVDDSMFLGSNPPCNPEVKNHLWISYSCQKGGNDDGAGDSYEELIQ
;
A
#
# COMPACT_ATOMS: atom_id res chain seq x y z
N MET A 1 40.69 -32.13 9.00
CA MET A 1 39.73 -31.14 9.51
C MET A 1 39.57 -30.06 8.45
N ALA A 2 38.49 -30.09 7.68
CA ALA A 2 38.18 -29.06 6.69
C ALA A 2 36.86 -28.42 7.10
N CYS A 3 36.92 -27.16 7.51
CA CYS A 3 35.76 -26.33 7.79
C CYS A 3 35.10 -26.03 6.44
N LYS A 4 34.11 -26.86 6.04
CA LYS A 4 33.29 -26.56 4.87
C LYS A 4 32.33 -25.44 5.26
N LEU A 5 32.72 -24.24 4.83
CA LEU A 5 31.94 -23.01 4.87
C LEU A 5 30.60 -23.22 4.15
N ILE A 6 29.53 -23.23 4.94
CA ILE A 6 28.21 -22.62 4.71
C ILE A 6 27.93 -22.27 3.24
N SER A 7 27.24 -23.14 2.52
CA SER A 7 26.40 -22.75 1.38
C SER A 7 24.95 -22.96 1.78
N ILE A 8 24.43 -22.04 2.59
CA ILE A 8 22.99 -21.88 2.76
C ILE A 8 22.55 -21.18 1.47
N TYR A 9 22.13 -21.96 0.48
CA TYR A 9 21.34 -21.43 -0.63
C TYR A 9 20.01 -21.00 -0.01
N ILE A 10 19.95 -19.76 0.48
CA ILE A 10 18.69 -19.11 0.78
C ILE A 10 18.03 -18.99 -0.59
N SER A 11 17.08 -19.89 -0.88
CA SER A 11 16.12 -19.67 -1.95
C SER A 11 15.56 -18.28 -1.70
N LEU A 12 15.86 -17.35 -2.59
CA LEU A 12 15.25 -16.03 -2.63
C LEU A 12 13.76 -16.26 -2.80
N GLY A 13 13.05 -16.42 -1.68
CA GLY A 13 11.62 -16.24 -1.62
C GLY A 13 11.39 -14.77 -1.87
N VAL A 14 11.25 -14.40 -3.14
CA VAL A 14 10.78 -13.07 -3.47
C VAL A 14 9.30 -13.07 -3.09
N ALA A 15 9.00 -12.47 -1.94
CA ALA A 15 7.65 -12.04 -1.64
C ALA A 15 7.37 -10.84 -2.57
N TYR A 16 6.81 -11.12 -3.75
CA TYR A 16 6.19 -10.11 -4.61
C TYR A 16 4.76 -9.85 -4.10
N GLY A 17 4.63 -9.49 -2.83
CA GLY A 17 3.44 -8.82 -2.29
C GLY A 17 3.84 -7.38 -2.02
N GLY A 18 3.07 -6.41 -2.50
CA GLY A 18 3.42 -5.00 -2.39
C GLY A 18 3.67 -4.61 -0.92
N ASP A 19 4.84 -4.06 -0.61
CA ASP A 19 5.11 -3.56 0.75
C ASP A 19 4.17 -2.39 1.07
N LEU A 20 3.60 -2.38 2.28
CA LEU A 20 2.68 -1.34 2.70
C LEU A 20 3.47 -0.07 2.99
N THR A 21 3.32 0.93 2.11
CA THR A 21 4.11 2.15 2.14
C THR A 21 3.34 3.30 2.76
N GLU A 22 3.98 4.03 3.67
CA GLU A 22 3.44 5.26 4.23
C GLU A 22 3.84 6.51 3.41
N VAL A 23 2.84 7.34 3.11
CA VAL A 23 2.98 8.61 2.39
C VAL A 23 2.28 9.73 3.17
N CYS A 24 3.06 10.74 3.57
CA CYS A 24 2.55 11.85 4.38
C CYS A 24 1.63 12.78 3.60
N ASN A 25 0.77 13.51 4.34
CA ASN A 25 0.00 14.61 3.78
C ASN A 25 0.88 15.59 2.98
N SER A 26 0.34 16.11 1.87
CA SER A 26 0.98 17.01 0.92
C SER A 26 2.12 16.43 0.08
N ASN A 27 2.51 15.17 0.31
CA ASN A 27 3.43 14.43 -0.55
C ASN A 27 2.69 13.73 -1.71
N HIS A 28 3.41 12.98 -2.53
CA HIS A 28 2.86 12.17 -3.61
C HIS A 28 3.21 10.70 -3.40
N PHE A 29 2.22 9.83 -3.62
CA PHE A 29 2.47 8.42 -3.90
C PHE A 29 2.98 8.29 -5.34
N GLU A 30 4.00 7.46 -5.55
CA GLU A 30 4.60 7.21 -6.85
C GLU A 30 4.68 5.70 -7.09
N GLY A 31 3.83 5.19 -7.99
CA GLY A 31 3.83 3.79 -8.41
C GLY A 31 4.47 3.65 -9.79
N ARG A 32 5.30 2.61 -9.97
CA ARG A 32 5.91 2.28 -11.27
C ARG A 32 6.08 0.79 -11.46
N CYS A 33 5.71 0.31 -12.64
CA CYS A 33 5.96 -1.04 -13.15
C CYS A 33 6.82 -1.03 -14.42
N LEU A 34 7.27 -2.21 -14.85
CA LEU A 34 8.02 -2.40 -16.10
C LEU A 34 7.13 -2.17 -17.33
N ASP A 35 7.73 -2.19 -18.53
CA ASP A 35 7.05 -1.78 -19.77
C ASP A 35 5.87 -2.68 -20.17
N ASP A 36 5.87 -3.96 -19.77
CA ASP A 36 4.80 -4.95 -20.02
C ASP A 36 3.91 -5.22 -18.80
N GLU A 37 3.99 -4.36 -17.79
CA GLU A 37 3.27 -4.51 -16.52
C GLU A 37 2.39 -3.30 -16.19
N VAL A 38 1.35 -3.55 -15.43
CA VAL A 38 0.44 -2.55 -14.89
C VAL A 38 0.41 -2.63 -13.37
N ILE A 39 0.19 -1.47 -12.75
CA ILE A 39 -0.05 -1.36 -11.32
C ILE A 39 -1.38 -2.03 -10.98
N ILE A 40 -1.39 -2.82 -9.92
CA ILE A 40 -2.57 -3.30 -9.23
C ILE A 40 -2.46 -2.80 -7.80
N ILE A 41 -3.36 -1.91 -7.38
CA ILE A 41 -3.45 -1.51 -5.97
C ILE A 41 -4.01 -2.69 -5.18
N GLU A 42 -3.34 -3.08 -4.11
CA GLU A 42 -3.76 -4.22 -3.27
C GLU A 42 -4.52 -3.72 -2.04
N THR A 43 -4.03 -2.66 -1.41
CA THR A 43 -4.74 -1.97 -0.33
C THR A 43 -4.37 -0.50 -0.29
N ALA A 44 -5.31 0.35 0.12
CA ALA A 44 -5.04 1.71 0.50
C ALA A 44 -5.90 2.15 1.70
N GLN A 45 -5.25 2.69 2.73
CA GLN A 45 -5.90 3.24 3.92
C GLN A 45 -5.50 4.69 4.09
N TYR A 46 -6.46 5.56 4.39
CA TYR A 46 -6.20 6.99 4.59
C TYR A 46 -6.72 7.45 5.95
N GLY A 47 -5.86 8.11 6.72
CA GLY A 47 -6.16 8.56 8.07
C GLY A 47 -4.93 8.55 8.96
N ARG A 48 -5.08 8.17 10.24
CA ARG A 48 -3.97 7.95 11.18
C ARG A 48 -3.86 6.49 11.60
N LEU A 49 -3.25 5.71 10.72
CA LEU A 49 -2.74 4.36 10.94
C LEU A 49 -1.64 4.28 12.03
N GLN A 50 -1.67 3.42 13.07
CA GLN A 50 -0.47 3.01 13.81
C GLN A 50 -0.14 1.54 13.50
N ILE A 51 1.05 1.22 12.95
CA ILE A 51 1.48 -0.18 12.72
C ILE A 51 2.51 -0.56 13.78
N GLY A 52 2.13 -1.45 14.70
CA GLY A 52 3.02 -1.92 15.75
C GLY A 52 3.35 -0.82 16.78
N SER A 53 4.62 -0.71 17.15
CA SER A 53 5.12 0.27 18.12
C SER A 53 5.55 1.60 17.49
N ASP A 54 5.53 1.68 16.16
CA ASP A 54 6.01 2.85 15.43
C ASP A 54 4.82 3.72 15.00
N ASP A 55 4.88 5.01 15.34
CA ASP A 55 3.87 6.00 14.95
C ASP A 55 3.94 6.36 13.44
N GLY A 56 4.73 5.64 12.65
CA GLY A 56 5.05 6.03 11.27
C GLY A 56 5.94 7.28 11.20
N ARG A 57 6.44 7.61 10.01
CA ARG A 57 7.26 8.79 9.74
C ARG A 57 6.43 10.07 9.67
N CYS A 58 5.13 9.96 9.43
CA CYS A 58 4.26 11.12 9.23
C CYS A 58 3.69 11.69 10.53
N MET A 59 3.71 10.92 11.62
CA MET A 59 3.29 11.40 12.93
C MET A 59 4.48 11.97 13.70
N THR A 60 4.54 13.31 13.77
CA THR A 60 5.55 14.03 14.57
C THR A 60 5.10 14.29 16.00
N GLU A 61 3.78 14.16 16.27
CA GLU A 61 3.15 14.45 17.56
C GLU A 61 2.10 13.36 17.88
N THR A 62 2.26 12.67 19.01
CA THR A 62 1.31 11.65 19.48
C THR A 62 0.10 12.33 20.14
N LEU A 63 -0.74 12.98 19.33
CA LEU A 63 -1.96 13.68 19.79
C LEU A 63 -3.08 12.74 20.29
N GLY A 64 -2.80 11.46 20.54
CA GLY A 64 -3.79 10.47 21.04
C GLY A 64 -4.87 10.02 20.05
N TYR A 65 -4.96 10.65 18.87
CA TYR A 65 -5.89 10.26 17.80
C TYR A 65 -5.21 9.30 16.81
N ILE A 66 -5.16 8.02 17.17
CA ILE A 66 -4.60 6.92 16.37
C ILE A 66 -5.69 5.90 16.02
N ASN A 67 -5.49 5.14 14.94
CA ASN A 67 -6.39 4.14 14.40
C ASN A 67 -7.75 4.68 13.91
N CYS A 68 -7.76 5.92 13.42
CA CYS A 68 -8.88 6.46 12.65
C CYS A 68 -8.51 6.41 11.17
N VAL A 69 -9.06 5.46 10.40
CA VAL A 69 -8.79 5.31 8.98
C VAL A 69 -10.04 4.97 8.20
N ASN A 70 -10.06 5.41 6.95
CA ASN A 70 -10.99 4.94 5.94
C ASN A 70 -10.23 4.06 4.95
N ASP A 71 -10.88 2.99 4.50
CA ASP A 71 -10.45 2.25 3.32
C ASP A 71 -10.70 3.12 2.09
N VAL A 72 -9.63 3.39 1.35
CA VAL A 72 -9.64 4.19 0.12
C VAL A 72 -9.08 3.39 -1.07
N THR A 73 -9.05 2.06 -0.96
CA THR A 73 -8.51 1.15 -1.97
C THR A 73 -9.16 1.41 -3.34
N THR A 74 -10.49 1.47 -3.41
CA THR A 74 -11.22 1.75 -4.67
C THR A 74 -10.90 3.12 -5.27
N ILE A 75 -10.64 4.13 -4.43
CA ILE A 75 -10.21 5.46 -4.91
C ILE A 75 -8.82 5.32 -5.52
N ALA A 76 -7.87 4.73 -4.78
CA ALA A 76 -6.51 4.52 -5.28
C ALA A 76 -6.48 3.67 -6.57
N GLU A 77 -7.28 2.61 -6.65
CA GLU A 77 -7.45 1.79 -7.85
C GLU A 77 -7.93 2.61 -9.05
N THR A 78 -8.98 3.41 -8.87
CA THR A 78 -9.53 4.27 -9.94
C THR A 78 -8.46 5.20 -10.52
N HIS A 79 -7.53 5.65 -9.69
CA HIS A 79 -6.46 6.56 -10.10
C HIS A 79 -5.21 5.87 -10.64
N CYS A 80 -4.87 4.65 -10.17
CA CYS A 80 -3.59 4.02 -10.44
C CYS A 80 -3.67 2.66 -11.15
N SER A 81 -4.66 1.82 -10.84
CA SER A 81 -4.71 0.47 -11.39
C SER A 81 -4.82 0.48 -12.91
N GLY A 82 -4.15 -0.47 -13.56
CA GLY A 82 -4.08 -0.55 -15.03
C GLY A 82 -3.11 0.45 -15.68
N LYS A 83 -2.49 1.35 -14.91
CA LYS A 83 -1.43 2.24 -15.40
C LYS A 83 -0.07 1.65 -15.11
N ARG A 84 0.90 1.90 -15.99
CA ARG A 84 2.31 1.56 -15.74
C ARG A 84 2.99 2.49 -14.73
N LYS A 85 2.56 3.76 -14.69
CA LYS A 85 3.06 4.79 -13.79
C LYS A 85 1.88 5.55 -13.20
N CYS A 86 1.91 5.80 -11.90
CA CYS A 86 0.91 6.58 -11.20
C CYS A 86 1.57 7.57 -10.25
N SER A 87 1.05 8.79 -10.19
CA SER A 87 1.38 9.78 -9.17
C SER A 87 0.08 10.33 -8.60
N VAL A 88 -0.09 10.23 -7.28
CA VAL A 88 -1.28 10.72 -6.58
C VAL A 88 -0.86 11.62 -5.44
N ARG A 89 -1.37 12.85 -5.44
CA ARG A 89 -1.17 13.78 -4.34
C ARG A 89 -1.97 13.32 -3.13
N VAL A 90 -1.30 13.27 -1.98
CA VAL A 90 -1.90 12.82 -0.72
C VAL A 90 -2.45 14.02 0.04
N ASP A 91 -3.74 14.29 -0.11
CA ASP A 91 -4.45 15.29 0.68
C ASP A 91 -5.92 14.93 0.88
N ASP A 92 -6.58 15.63 1.80
CA ASP A 92 -7.95 15.33 2.22
C ASP A 92 -8.94 15.44 1.05
N SER A 93 -8.68 16.33 0.07
CA SER A 93 -9.55 16.52 -1.08
C SER A 93 -9.58 15.30 -2.02
N MET A 94 -8.49 14.54 -2.02
CA MET A 94 -8.34 13.31 -2.79
C MET A 94 -9.09 12.12 -2.14
N PHE A 95 -9.10 12.04 -0.80
CA PHE A 95 -9.45 10.80 -0.10
C PHE A 95 -10.60 10.88 0.91
N LEU A 96 -11.00 12.06 1.39
CA LEU A 96 -11.96 12.18 2.50
C LEU A 96 -13.40 12.47 2.11
N GLY A 97 -13.65 12.96 0.89
CA GLY A 97 -14.99 13.36 0.47
C GLY A 97 -15.69 14.18 1.56
N SER A 98 -16.84 13.70 2.04
CA SER A 98 -17.64 14.36 3.10
C SER A 98 -17.52 13.73 4.49
N ASN A 99 -16.71 12.67 4.69
CA ASN A 99 -16.64 11.95 5.97
C ASN A 99 -15.19 11.64 6.38
N PRO A 100 -14.45 12.63 6.91
CA PRO A 100 -13.08 12.43 7.39
C PRO A 100 -13.05 11.44 8.57
N PRO A 101 -12.11 10.47 8.60
CA PRO A 101 -12.05 9.45 9.65
C PRO A 101 -11.57 10.02 10.98
N CYS A 102 -10.74 11.06 10.93
CA CYS A 102 -10.10 11.69 12.08
C CYS A 102 -10.60 13.13 12.28
N ASN A 103 -10.30 13.69 13.46
CA ASN A 103 -10.50 15.11 13.73
C ASN A 103 -9.80 15.96 12.63
N PRO A 104 -10.45 16.97 12.03
CA PRO A 104 -9.83 17.84 11.02
C PRO A 104 -8.58 18.58 11.50
N GLU A 105 -8.34 18.68 12.81
CA GLU A 105 -7.13 19.26 13.39
C GLU A 105 -5.90 18.35 13.27
N VAL A 106 -6.07 17.07 12.97
CA VAL A 106 -4.95 16.12 12.77
C VAL A 106 -4.71 15.87 11.29
N LYS A 107 -3.43 15.80 10.91
CA LYS A 107 -3.03 15.49 9.53
C LYS A 107 -3.17 13.99 9.28
N ASN A 108 -3.88 13.64 8.20
CA ASN A 108 -4.01 12.27 7.71
C ASN A 108 -2.86 11.91 6.78
N HIS A 109 -2.52 10.62 6.74
CA HIS A 109 -1.53 10.03 5.84
C HIS A 109 -2.15 8.87 5.06
N LEU A 110 -1.55 8.57 3.91
CA LEU A 110 -1.93 7.45 3.06
C LEU A 110 -1.00 6.29 3.33
N TRP A 111 -1.57 5.12 3.51
CA TRP A 111 -0.86 3.85 3.47
C TRP A 111 -1.35 3.06 2.29
N ILE A 112 -0.43 2.61 1.46
CA ILE A 112 -0.79 2.02 0.18
C ILE A 112 0.21 0.93 -0.19
N SER A 113 -0.30 -0.19 -0.67
CA SER A 113 0.52 -1.21 -1.32
C SER A 113 0.02 -1.45 -2.74
N TYR A 114 0.96 -1.82 -3.61
CA TYR A 114 0.65 -2.17 -4.98
C TYR A 114 1.61 -3.25 -5.47
N SER A 115 1.16 -4.03 -6.43
CA SER A 115 1.97 -4.97 -7.18
C SER A 115 1.96 -4.64 -8.67
N CYS A 116 2.88 -5.27 -9.40
CA CYS A 116 2.98 -5.16 -10.85
C CYS A 116 2.54 -6.49 -11.47
N GLN A 117 1.53 -6.43 -12.33
CA GLN A 117 1.03 -7.59 -13.05
C GLN A 117 1.25 -7.41 -14.54
N LYS A 118 1.69 -8.48 -15.23
CA LYS A 118 1.83 -8.44 -16.68
C LYS A 118 0.48 -8.13 -17.34
N GLY A 119 0.47 -7.20 -18.27
CA GLY A 119 -0.68 -6.92 -19.13
C GLY A 119 -0.84 -8.02 -20.18
N GLY A 120 -1.30 -9.19 -19.75
CA GLY A 120 -1.61 -10.33 -20.62
C GLY A 120 -3.12 -10.49 -20.77
N ASN A 121 -3.57 -10.83 -21.98
CA ASN A 121 -4.94 -11.27 -22.24
C ASN A 121 -5.38 -12.31 -21.19
N ASP A 122 -6.67 -12.27 -20.81
CA ASP A 122 -7.31 -13.07 -19.77
C ASP A 122 -6.98 -14.57 -19.82
N ASP A 123 -5.87 -14.98 -19.22
CA ASP A 123 -5.55 -16.38 -18.97
C ASP A 123 -5.29 -16.55 -17.45
N GLY A 124 -6.38 -16.42 -16.68
CA GLY A 124 -6.61 -17.19 -15.45
C GLY A 124 -5.69 -16.95 -14.24
N ALA A 125 -5.80 -15.79 -13.60
CA ALA A 125 -5.39 -15.62 -12.20
C ALA A 125 -6.49 -14.92 -11.40
N GLY A 126 -7.66 -15.55 -11.34
CA GLY A 126 -8.51 -15.45 -10.16
C GLY A 126 -8.16 -16.63 -9.27
N ASP A 127 -7.54 -16.36 -8.12
CA ASP A 127 -7.73 -17.14 -6.89
C ASP A 127 -6.84 -16.60 -5.77
N SER A 128 -7.46 -15.88 -4.82
CA SER A 128 -7.28 -16.14 -3.37
C SER A 128 -8.14 -15.20 -2.52
N TYR A 129 -9.46 -15.19 -2.71
CA TYR A 129 -10.40 -14.73 -1.69
C TYR A 129 -11.68 -15.57 -1.78
N GLU A 130 -11.60 -16.82 -1.35
CA GLU A 130 -12.60 -17.54 -0.55
C GLU A 130 -12.09 -18.97 -0.30
N GLU A 131 -11.20 -19.11 0.68
CA GLU A 131 -11.23 -20.33 1.48
C GLU A 131 -11.19 -19.85 2.93
N LEU A 132 -12.38 -19.80 3.56
CA LEU A 132 -12.65 -19.95 5.00
C LEU A 132 -13.98 -19.29 5.39
N ILE A 133 -15.12 -19.89 5.02
CA ILE A 133 -16.24 -20.04 5.96
C ILE A 133 -16.85 -21.44 5.73
N GLN A 134 -16.96 -22.19 6.83
CA GLN A 134 -17.58 -23.51 6.97
C GLN A 134 -19.03 -23.57 6.51
#